data_AF-A0A921Q8L9-F1
#
_entry.id   AF-A0A921Q8L9-F1
#
_cell.length_a   1.000
_cell.length_b   1.000
_cell.length_c   1.000
_cell.angle_alpha   90.00
_cell.angle_beta   90.00
_cell.angle_gamma   90.00
#
_symmetry.space_group_name_H-M   'P 1'
#
loop_
_entity.id
_entity.type
_entity.pdbx_description
1 polymer ?
#
loop_
_entity_poly.entity_id
_entity_poly.type
_entity_poly.pdbx_seq_one_letter_code
_entity_poly.pdbx_strand_id
1 'polypeptide(L)'
;MDEKILVRAGGQRAGESQRLFKKLISLGIKPVLLTGHTEDQRAITVANHRRQGYSCWEMLLLKPIGFKGTAIGFKSGERQKLQDGGYVIVGNIGDQWSDILGAPEGARTFKLPDPLYYIG
;
A
#
# COMPACT_ATOMS: atom_id res chain seq x y z
N MET A 1 -15.52 -17.35 -1.53
CA MET A 1 -14.09 -17.67 -1.30
C MET A 1 -13.42 -16.33 -1.45
N ASP A 2 -13.36 -15.58 -0.34
CA ASP A 2 -13.31 -14.12 -0.42
C ASP A 2 -11.87 -13.68 -0.25
N GLU A 3 -11.29 -13.10 -1.30
CA GLU A 3 -9.90 -12.66 -1.32
C GLU A 3 -9.73 -11.35 -0.54
N LYS A 4 -8.92 -11.37 0.53
CA LYS A 4 -8.74 -10.27 1.48
C LYS A 4 -7.40 -9.56 1.23
N ILE A 5 -7.43 -8.24 1.00
CA ILE A 5 -6.24 -7.40 0.73
C ILE A 5 -5.97 -6.41 1.88
N LEU A 6 -4.68 -6.24 2.23
CA LEU A 6 -4.17 -5.10 2.99
C LEU A 6 -3.29 -4.25 2.08
N VAL A 7 -3.61 -2.96 1.98
CA VAL A 7 -2.77 -1.98 1.27
C VAL A 7 -1.74 -1.40 2.23
N ARG A 8 -0.45 -1.49 1.87
CA ARG A 8 0.64 -0.76 2.55
C ARG A 8 1.19 0.34 1.66
N ALA A 9 1.32 1.55 2.22
CA ALA A 9 2.23 2.59 1.73
C ALA A 9 3.52 2.65 2.58
N GLY A 10 4.58 3.33 2.11
CA GLY A 10 5.96 3.35 2.66
C GLY A 10 6.08 3.91 4.09
N GLY A 11 7.23 4.43 4.58
CA GLY A 11 8.58 3.89 4.66
C GLY A 11 9.08 3.79 6.13
N GLN A 12 10.24 3.16 6.34
CA GLN A 12 11.13 3.29 7.52
C GLN A 12 10.64 2.94 8.96
N ARG A 13 9.92 1.82 9.16
CA ARG A 13 10.01 1.02 10.41
C ARG A 13 10.05 -0.47 10.09
N ALA A 14 11.24 -0.97 9.77
CA ALA A 14 11.42 -2.23 9.06
C ALA A 14 11.00 -3.48 9.86
N GLY A 15 11.30 -3.58 11.15
CA GLY A 15 11.10 -4.83 11.91
C GLY A 15 9.62 -5.20 12.12
N GLU A 16 8.86 -4.32 12.77
CA GLU A 16 7.46 -4.57 13.13
C GLU A 16 6.55 -4.69 11.91
N SER A 17 6.74 -3.80 10.92
CA SER A 17 5.99 -3.82 9.67
C SER A 17 6.26 -5.08 8.85
N GLN A 18 7.52 -5.56 8.84
CA GLN A 18 7.87 -6.81 8.18
C GLN A 18 7.26 -8.02 8.90
N ARG A 19 7.24 -8.04 10.24
CA ARG A 19 6.59 -9.10 11.01
C ARG A 19 5.09 -9.15 10.73
N LEU A 20 4.41 -8.00 10.73
CA LEU A 20 3.01 -7.90 10.38
C LEU A 20 2.77 -8.42 8.95
N PHE A 21 3.56 -7.96 7.99
CA PHE A 21 3.45 -8.38 6.59
C PHE A 21 3.57 -9.90 6.42
N LYS A 22 4.58 -10.52 7.03
CA LYS A 22 4.74 -11.99 7.04
C LYS A 22 3.56 -12.69 7.71
N LYS A 23 3.05 -12.16 8.82
CA LYS A 23 1.90 -12.71 9.52
C LYS A 23 0.64 -12.68 8.64
N LEU A 24 0.41 -11.61 7.91
CA LEU A 24 -0.74 -11.48 7.01
C LEU A 24 -0.71 -12.52 5.90
N ILE A 25 0.44 -12.72 5.26
CA ILE A 25 0.63 -13.79 4.28
C ILE A 25 0.32 -15.15 4.90
N SER A 26 0.82 -15.43 6.10
CA SER A 26 0.54 -16.71 6.80
C SER A 26 -0.95 -16.92 7.13
N LEU A 27 -1.74 -15.85 7.15
CA LEU A 27 -3.20 -15.88 7.38
C LEU A 27 -4.00 -15.94 6.07
N GLY A 28 -3.33 -16.03 4.91
CA GLY A 28 -3.97 -16.03 3.60
C GLY A 28 -4.44 -14.65 3.13
N ILE A 29 -4.01 -13.57 3.80
CA ILE A 29 -4.27 -12.20 3.35
C ILE A 29 -3.23 -11.86 2.28
N LYS A 30 -3.71 -11.36 1.13
CA LYS A 30 -2.92 -11.00 -0.04
C LYS A 30 -2.48 -9.54 0.04
N PRO A 31 -1.21 -9.22 0.38
CA PRO A 31 -0.81 -7.83 0.54
C PRO A 31 -0.71 -7.12 -0.82
N VAL A 32 -1.23 -5.89 -0.91
CA VAL A 32 -0.99 -5.00 -2.06
C VAL A 32 -0.10 -3.84 -1.60
N LEU A 33 0.93 -3.55 -2.37
CA LEU A 33 1.79 -2.40 -2.15
C LEU A 33 1.33 -1.26 -3.05
N LEU A 34 0.88 -0.16 -2.43
CA LEU A 34 0.43 1.05 -3.14
C LEU A 34 1.33 2.20 -2.75
N THR A 35 2.07 2.75 -3.72
CA THR A 35 3.15 3.69 -3.43
C THR A 35 3.05 4.97 -4.26
N GLY A 36 3.63 6.05 -3.74
CA GLY A 36 3.76 7.32 -4.46
C GLY A 36 4.85 7.32 -5.53
N HIS A 37 5.74 6.31 -5.56
CA HIS A 37 6.75 6.13 -6.60
C HIS A 37 6.10 6.02 -7.98
N THR A 38 6.79 6.52 -9.00
CA THR A 38 6.34 6.46 -10.38
C THR A 38 6.76 5.17 -11.08
N GLU A 39 6.07 4.80 -12.15
CA GLU A 39 6.31 3.54 -12.89
C GLU A 39 7.76 3.37 -13.38
N ASP A 40 8.45 4.45 -13.75
CA ASP A 40 9.87 4.42 -14.13
C ASP A 40 10.80 3.97 -12.97
N GLN A 41 10.33 4.03 -11.73
CA GLN A 41 11.06 3.59 -10.54
C GLN A 41 10.79 2.13 -10.16
N ARG A 42 9.89 1.43 -10.87
CA ARG A 42 9.40 0.09 -10.50
C ARG A 42 10.51 -0.89 -10.17
N ALA A 43 11.54 -0.99 -11.01
CA ALA A 43 12.64 -1.94 -10.80
C ALA A 43 13.38 -1.69 -9.47
N ILE A 44 13.65 -0.41 -9.16
CA ILE A 44 14.33 -0.01 -7.93
C ILE A 44 13.41 -0.23 -6.71
N THR A 45 12.13 0.09 -6.81
CA THR A 45 11.13 -0.15 -5.76
C THR A 45 11.04 -1.65 -5.43
N VAL A 46 10.97 -2.52 -6.43
CA VAL A 46 10.96 -3.99 -6.24
C VAL A 46 12.24 -4.47 -5.56
N ALA A 47 13.41 -4.02 -6.03
CA ALA A 47 14.69 -4.42 -5.44
C ALA A 47 14.78 -4.01 -3.95
N ASN A 48 14.36 -2.78 -3.63
CA ASN A 48 14.37 -2.28 -2.25
C ASN A 48 13.41 -3.04 -1.33
N HIS A 49 12.18 -3.34 -1.78
CA HIS A 49 11.24 -4.13 -0.99
C HIS A 49 11.77 -5.54 -0.70
N ARG A 50 12.34 -6.21 -1.70
CA ARG A 50 12.96 -7.53 -1.53
C ARG A 50 14.14 -7.49 -0.56
N ARG A 51 15.01 -6.48 -0.67
CA ARG A 51 16.15 -6.27 0.25
C ARG A 51 15.70 -6.07 1.70
N GLN A 52 14.55 -5.44 1.91
CA GLN A 52 13.93 -5.26 3.23
C GLN A 52 13.12 -6.48 3.68
N GLY A 53 13.13 -7.56 2.89
CA GLY A 53 12.47 -8.83 3.18
C GLY A 53 10.95 -8.78 3.10
N TYR A 54 10.40 -7.88 2.28
CA TYR A 54 9.05 -7.97 1.76
C TYR A 54 9.10 -8.79 0.46
N SER A 55 8.30 -9.84 0.37
CA SER A 55 8.20 -10.73 -0.80
C SER A 55 6.79 -11.31 -0.86
N CYS A 56 6.35 -11.84 -2.02
CA CYS A 56 5.02 -12.42 -2.17
C CYS A 56 3.85 -11.44 -1.91
N TRP A 57 4.00 -10.18 -2.34
CA TRP A 57 2.85 -9.29 -2.50
C TRP A 57 2.04 -9.70 -3.73
N GLU A 58 0.73 -9.48 -3.71
CA GLU A 58 -0.18 -9.76 -4.83
C GLU A 58 0.05 -8.75 -5.96
N MET A 59 0.07 -7.46 -5.63
CA MET A 59 0.26 -6.37 -6.59
C MET A 59 1.18 -5.29 -6.04
N LEU A 60 1.90 -4.65 -6.96
CA LEU A 60 2.64 -3.41 -6.72
C LEU A 60 2.11 -2.34 -7.67
N LEU A 61 1.37 -1.40 -7.09
CA LEU A 61 0.70 -0.30 -7.77
C LEU A 61 1.55 0.97 -7.62
N LEU A 62 2.05 1.47 -8.75
CA LEU A 62 2.83 2.69 -8.83
C LEU A 62 2.06 3.77 -9.59
N LYS A 63 2.46 5.01 -9.35
CA LYS A 63 1.87 6.17 -10.01
C LYS A 63 2.29 6.20 -11.49
N PRO A 64 1.37 6.44 -12.44
CA PRO A 64 1.73 6.66 -13.83
C PRO A 64 2.69 7.83 -13.99
N ILE A 65 3.61 7.73 -14.96
CA ILE A 65 4.54 8.81 -15.29
C ILE A 65 3.73 10.03 -15.75
N GLY A 66 4.01 11.20 -15.16
CA GLY A 66 3.32 12.44 -15.51
C GLY A 66 1.92 12.60 -14.91
N PHE A 67 1.51 11.76 -13.96
CA PHE A 67 0.24 11.93 -13.23
C PHE A 67 0.16 13.31 -12.55
N LYS A 68 -0.94 14.05 -12.81
CA LYS A 68 -1.15 15.44 -12.33
C LYS A 68 -2.20 15.58 -11.21
N GLY A 69 -2.63 14.49 -10.58
CA GLY A 69 -3.59 14.51 -9.47
C GLY A 69 -2.95 14.53 -8.08
N THR A 70 -3.79 14.56 -7.05
CA THR A 70 -3.34 14.49 -5.64
C THR A 70 -2.92 13.07 -5.25
N ALA A 71 -2.12 12.95 -4.19
CA ALA A 71 -1.76 11.65 -3.63
C ALA A 71 -2.99 10.88 -3.14
N ILE A 72 -3.92 11.58 -2.47
CA ILE A 72 -5.21 11.02 -2.05
C ILE A 72 -5.97 10.46 -3.25
N GLY A 73 -6.18 11.27 -4.30
CA GLY A 73 -6.99 10.88 -5.46
C GLY A 73 -6.40 9.70 -6.23
N PHE A 74 -5.07 9.64 -6.37
CA PHE A 74 -4.41 8.46 -6.93
C PHE A 74 -4.67 7.23 -6.08
N LYS A 75 -4.39 7.28 -4.78
CA LYS A 75 -4.45 6.11 -3.91
C LYS A 75 -5.87 5.61 -3.69
N SER A 76 -6.84 6.52 -3.52
CA SER A 76 -8.24 6.15 -3.40
C SER A 76 -8.78 5.56 -4.70
N GLY A 77 -8.38 6.10 -5.86
CA GLY A 77 -8.73 5.55 -7.17
C GLY A 77 -8.20 4.12 -7.37
N GLU A 78 -6.95 3.85 -6.99
CA GLU A 78 -6.39 2.49 -7.05
C GLU A 78 -7.11 1.53 -6.08
N ARG A 79 -7.50 1.98 -4.87
CA ARG A 79 -8.32 1.19 -3.95
C ARG A 79 -9.71 0.90 -4.51
N GLN A 80 -10.32 1.86 -5.19
CA GLN A 80 -11.62 1.66 -5.86
C GLN A 80 -11.49 0.60 -6.96
N LYS A 81 -10.46 0.66 -7.80
CA LYS A 81 -10.20 -0.36 -8.84
C LYS A 81 -10.05 -1.77 -8.25
N LEU A 82 -9.44 -1.91 -7.08
CA LEU A 82 -9.37 -3.20 -6.39
C LEU A 82 -10.77 -3.70 -5.99
N GLN A 83 -11.61 -2.84 -5.40
CA GLN A 83 -12.98 -3.24 -5.05
C GLN A 83 -13.82 -3.58 -6.29
N ASP A 84 -13.72 -2.77 -7.35
CA ASP A 84 -14.41 -3.02 -8.62
C ASP A 84 -13.94 -4.34 -9.27
N GLY A 85 -12.68 -4.72 -9.03
CA GLY A 85 -12.10 -6.01 -9.42
C GLY A 85 -12.52 -7.19 -8.54
N GLY A 86 -13.41 -6.98 -7.56
CA GLY A 86 -13.95 -8.04 -6.69
C GLY A 86 -13.15 -8.28 -5.39
N TYR A 87 -12.13 -7.46 -5.10
CA TYR A 87 -11.35 -7.60 -3.88
C TYR A 87 -12.03 -6.96 -2.66
N VAL A 88 -11.84 -7.57 -1.50
CA VAL A 88 -12.24 -6.97 -0.21
C VAL A 88 -11.01 -6.39 0.49
N ILE A 89 -10.98 -5.06 0.66
CA ILE A 89 -9.92 -4.36 1.40
C ILE A 89 -10.22 -4.47 2.90
N VAL A 90 -9.61 -5.45 3.56
CA VAL A 90 -9.83 -5.71 5.00
C VAL A 90 -9.04 -4.77 5.91
N GLY A 91 -8.05 -4.08 5.35
CA GLY A 91 -7.41 -2.97 6.04
C GLY A 91 -6.57 -2.12 5.11
N ASN A 92 -6.15 -0.97 5.62
CA ASN A 92 -5.25 -0.04 4.96
C ASN A 92 -4.27 0.54 5.99
N ILE A 93 -2.98 0.50 5.69
CA ILE A 93 -1.92 0.97 6.58
C ILE A 93 -0.97 1.90 5.82
N GLY A 94 -0.69 3.06 6.43
CA GLY A 94 0.20 4.05 5.85
C GLY A 94 0.75 4.99 6.90
N ASP A 95 1.86 5.63 6.58
CA ASP A 95 2.53 6.61 7.41
C ASP A 95 2.14 8.05 7.07
N GLN A 96 1.36 8.26 6.01
CA GLN A 96 0.81 9.55 5.64
C GLN A 96 -0.72 9.52 5.66
N TRP A 97 -1.36 10.65 5.97
CA TRP A 97 -2.83 10.73 5.90
C TRP A 97 -3.33 10.51 4.47
N SER A 98 -2.55 10.88 3.45
CA SER A 98 -2.87 10.61 2.05
C SER A 98 -2.92 9.12 1.69
N ASP A 99 -2.35 8.23 2.50
CA ASP A 99 -2.48 6.78 2.34
C ASP A 99 -3.87 6.28 2.73
N ILE A 100 -4.46 6.94 3.73
CA ILE A 100 -5.64 6.46 4.44
C ILE A 100 -6.90 7.13 3.91
N LEU A 101 -6.85 8.45 3.73
CA LEU A 101 -8.00 9.25 3.34
C LEU A 101 -8.47 8.92 1.91
N GLY A 102 -9.77 9.09 1.70
CA GLY A 102 -10.46 8.87 0.41
C GLY A 102 -11.10 7.48 0.31
N ALA A 103 -12.35 7.43 -0.12
CA ALA A 103 -13.06 6.17 -0.29
C ALA A 103 -12.53 5.38 -1.52
N PRO A 104 -12.47 4.03 -1.43
CA PRO A 104 -12.74 3.21 -0.25
C PRO A 104 -11.51 3.15 0.67
N GLU A 105 -11.71 3.39 1.96
CA GLU A 105 -10.59 3.44 2.93
C GLU A 105 -10.14 2.03 3.38
N GLY A 106 -11.02 1.03 3.21
CA GLY A 106 -10.87 -0.32 3.75
C GLY A 106 -11.63 -0.51 5.06
N ALA A 107 -11.81 -1.76 5.50
CA ALA A 107 -12.60 -2.07 6.70
C ALA A 107 -11.97 -1.55 8.02
N ARG A 108 -10.65 -1.37 8.05
CA ARG A 108 -9.95 -0.72 9.16
C ARG A 108 -8.68 -0.02 8.69
N THR A 109 -8.42 1.16 9.23
CA THR A 109 -7.26 1.97 8.87
C THR A 109 -6.25 2.04 10.01
N PHE A 110 -4.97 2.10 9.68
CA PHE A 110 -3.86 2.17 10.64
C PHE A 110 -2.86 3.25 10.22
N LYS A 111 -2.77 4.33 11.00
CA LYS A 111 -1.79 5.40 10.79
C LYS A 111 -0.50 5.08 11.54
N LEU A 112 0.60 4.94 10.79
CA LEU A 112 1.93 4.84 11.35
C LEU A 112 2.49 6.25 11.65
N PRO A 113 3.30 6.41 12.70
CA PRO A 113 3.98 7.68 12.97
C PRO A 113 5.16 7.88 12.00
N ASP A 114 5.17 9.02 11.32
CA ASP A 114 6.31 9.52 10.55
C ASP A 114 6.49 11.02 10.87
N PRO A 115 7.54 11.37 11.64
CA PRO A 115 7.81 12.75 12.01
C PRO A 115 8.61 13.52 10.96
N LEU A 116 9.07 12.88 9.88
CA LEU A 116 10.07 13.47 8.97
C LEU A 116 9.45 14.42 7.95
N TYR A 117 8.25 14.12 7.43
CA TYR A 117 7.57 14.96 6.45
C TYR A 117 6.07 14.67 6.36
N TYR A 118 5.35 15.52 5.62
CA TYR A 118 3.92 15.41 5.37
C TYR A 118 3.63 15.43 3.86
N ILE A 119 2.73 14.54 3.42
CA ILE A 119 2.21 14.52 2.05
C ILE A 119 0.69 14.77 2.06
N GLY A 120 0.28 15.88 1.45
CA GLY A 120 -1.12 16.22 1.13
C GLY A 120 -1.60 15.64 -0.20
#